data_AF-A0A258CNV6-F1
#
_entry.id   AF-A0A258CNV6-F1
#
_cell.length_a   1.000
_cell.length_b   1.000
_cell.length_c   1.000
_cell.angle_alpha   90.00
_cell.angle_beta   90.00
_cell.angle_gamma   90.00
#
_symmetry.space_group_name_H-M   'P 1'
#
loop_
_entity.id
_entity.type
_entity.pdbx_description
1 polymer ?
#
loop_
_entity_poly.entity_id
_entity_poly.type
_entity_poly.pdbx_seq_one_letter_code
_entity_poly.pdbx_strand_id
1 'polypeptide(L)'
;LAHQRRALEQAREAVGKIGPHAAKDLERAYVRDPTLAGETASGRTQRAIRALQLEAEVRADPRLRADRFVERWQGLERQRSALHRVGDMTGAGQVKDRMGAMAKSLERDPQVESLLRARRPELGLPAEIGRSVGQGLSDYLGIGRGRGLGI
;
A
#
# COMPACT_ATOMS: atom_id res chain seq x y z
N LEU A 1 14.66 -11.68 22.46
CA LEU A 1 14.69 -10.94 21.18
C LEU A 1 15.29 -11.75 20.01
N ALA A 2 16.42 -12.46 20.16
CA ALA A 2 16.97 -13.30 19.07
C ALA A 2 16.10 -14.53 18.71
N HIS A 3 15.44 -15.16 19.69
CA HIS A 3 14.58 -16.33 19.46
C HIS A 3 13.26 -15.99 18.73
N GLN A 4 12.67 -14.82 18.99
CA GLN A 4 11.45 -14.36 18.31
C GLN A 4 11.68 -14.06 16.83
N ARG A 5 12.83 -13.47 16.49
CA ARG A 5 13.24 -13.26 15.09
C ARG A 5 13.40 -14.59 14.34
N ARG A 6 14.08 -15.56 14.96
CA ARG A 6 14.33 -16.89 14.38
C ARG A 6 13.04 -17.68 14.17
N ALA A 7 12.09 -17.58 15.11
CA ALA A 7 10.77 -18.18 14.99
C ALA A 7 9.94 -17.53 13.87
N LEU A 8 10.01 -16.21 13.71
CA LEU A 8 9.35 -15.49 12.62
C LEU A 8 9.92 -15.89 11.25
N GLU A 9 11.23 -16.09 11.19
CA GLU A 9 11.97 -16.48 9.99
C GLU A 9 11.63 -17.93 9.59
N GLN A 10 11.60 -18.86 10.55
CA GLN A 10 11.15 -20.24 10.33
C GLN A 10 9.67 -20.31 9.93
N ALA A 11 8.81 -19.48 10.52
CA ALA A 11 7.41 -19.38 10.14
C ALA A 11 7.27 -18.84 8.70
N ARG A 12 8.07 -17.82 8.32
CA ARG A 12 8.15 -17.32 6.93
C ARG A 12 8.62 -18.40 5.96
N GLU A 13 9.61 -19.20 6.34
CA GLU A 13 10.15 -20.28 5.51
C GLU A 13 9.12 -21.40 5.31
N ALA A 14 8.43 -21.81 6.39
CA ALA A 14 7.37 -22.81 6.34
C ALA A 14 6.17 -22.34 5.48
N VAL A 15 5.80 -21.06 5.57
CA VAL A 15 4.76 -20.47 4.73
C VAL A 15 5.26 -20.33 3.28
N GLY A 16 6.54 -20.03 3.05
CA GLY A 16 7.15 -19.98 1.73
C GLY A 16 7.08 -21.31 0.96
N LYS A 17 7.04 -22.45 1.67
CA LYS A 17 6.83 -23.78 1.05
C LYS A 17 5.42 -23.98 0.49
N ILE A 18 4.44 -23.17 0.91
CA ILE A 18 3.06 -23.17 0.37
C ILE A 18 3.03 -22.44 -0.98
N GLY A 19 3.93 -21.49 -1.20
CA GLY A 19 4.13 -20.82 -2.48
C GLY A 19 5.02 -19.58 -2.36
N PRO A 20 5.65 -19.14 -3.47
CA PRO A 20 6.67 -18.08 -3.48
C PRO A 20 6.18 -16.70 -2.97
N HIS A 21 4.86 -16.51 -2.85
CA HIS A 21 4.26 -15.26 -2.40
C HIS A 21 3.53 -15.36 -1.06
N ALA A 22 3.38 -16.57 -0.50
CA ALA A 22 2.53 -16.80 0.67
C ALA A 22 2.99 -15.97 1.89
N ALA A 23 4.30 -15.80 2.09
CA ALA A 23 4.82 -14.97 3.19
C ALA A 23 4.47 -13.47 3.02
N LYS A 24 4.47 -12.97 1.78
CA LYS A 24 4.15 -11.56 1.47
C LYS A 24 2.63 -11.32 1.53
N ASP A 25 1.85 -12.29 1.08
CA ASP A 25 0.39 -12.26 1.16
C ASP A 25 -0.05 -12.34 2.65
N LEU A 26 0.66 -13.13 3.49
CA LEU A 26 0.42 -13.19 4.94
C LEU A 26 0.71 -11.85 5.63
N GLU A 27 1.85 -11.24 5.30
CA GLU A 27 2.22 -9.93 5.86
C GLU A 27 1.19 -8.85 5.52
N ARG A 28 0.70 -8.83 4.27
CA ARG A 28 -0.37 -7.91 3.84
C ARG A 28 -1.68 -8.18 4.58
N ALA A 29 -2.06 -9.44 4.73
CA ALA A 29 -3.25 -9.85 5.47
C ALA A 29 -3.19 -9.38 6.93
N TYR A 30 -2.06 -9.55 7.61
CA TYR A 30 -1.87 -9.10 9.00
C TYR A 30 -1.83 -7.60 9.18
N VAL A 31 -1.26 -6.85 8.23
CA VAL A 31 -1.33 -5.39 8.25
C VAL A 31 -2.78 -4.91 8.13
N ARG A 32 -3.62 -5.63 7.39
CA ARG A 32 -5.04 -5.29 7.23
C ARG A 32 -5.89 -5.73 8.42
N ASP A 33 -5.57 -6.88 8.99
CA ASP A 33 -6.29 -7.46 10.12
C ASP A 33 -5.32 -8.10 11.12
N PRO A 34 -4.86 -7.32 12.12
CA PRO A 34 -3.92 -7.81 13.12
C PRO A 34 -4.46 -8.92 14.01
N THR A 35 -5.79 -9.09 14.14
CA THR A 35 -6.38 -10.13 15.00
C THR A 35 -6.11 -11.53 14.47
N LEU A 36 -5.86 -11.66 13.16
CA LEU A 36 -5.51 -12.92 12.51
C LEU A 36 -4.31 -13.60 13.14
N ALA A 37 -3.34 -12.84 13.65
CA ALA A 37 -2.16 -13.40 14.31
C ALA A 37 -2.54 -14.16 15.59
N GLY A 38 -3.41 -13.57 16.43
CA GLY A 38 -3.91 -14.21 17.65
C GLY A 38 -4.81 -15.40 17.35
N GLU A 39 -5.67 -15.29 16.34
CA GLU A 39 -6.53 -16.39 15.91
C GLU A 39 -5.72 -17.59 15.41
N THR A 40 -4.73 -17.34 14.56
CA THR A 40 -3.83 -18.38 14.03
C THR A 40 -3.02 -19.05 15.15
N ALA A 41 -2.50 -18.27 16.11
CA ALA A 41 -1.80 -18.81 17.27
C ALA A 41 -2.71 -19.66 18.17
N SER A 42 -4.02 -19.36 18.21
CA SER A 42 -5.03 -20.16 18.91
C SER A 42 -5.57 -21.35 18.10
N GLY A 43 -4.98 -21.65 16.94
CA GLY A 43 -5.42 -22.74 16.05
C GLY A 43 -6.64 -22.42 15.18
N ARG A 44 -7.20 -21.21 15.27
CA ARG A 44 -8.33 -20.73 14.44
C ARG A 44 -7.81 -20.17 13.11
N THR A 45 -7.49 -21.06 12.18
CA THR A 45 -6.77 -20.69 10.93
C THR A 45 -7.67 -20.35 9.74
N GLN A 46 -8.97 -20.67 9.78
CA GLN A 46 -9.86 -20.48 8.62
C GLN A 46 -9.92 -19.03 8.11
N ARG A 47 -9.99 -18.05 9.02
CA ARG A 47 -10.03 -16.63 8.64
C ARG A 47 -8.71 -16.19 8.02
N ALA A 48 -7.58 -16.65 8.56
CA ALA A 48 -6.25 -16.39 8.00
C ALA A 48 -6.08 -17.01 6.60
N ILE A 49 -6.56 -18.23 6.38
CA ILE A 49 -6.53 -18.88 5.05
C ILE A 49 -7.36 -18.07 4.05
N ARG A 50 -8.57 -17.63 4.40
CA ARG A 50 -9.38 -16.78 3.52
C ARG A 50 -8.71 -15.45 3.22
N ALA A 51 -8.08 -14.82 4.22
CA ALA A 51 -7.34 -13.58 4.02
C ALA A 51 -6.16 -13.78 3.06
N LEU A 52 -5.43 -14.90 3.17
CA LEU A 52 -4.36 -15.27 2.24
C LEU A 52 -4.86 -15.48 0.81
N GLN A 53 -5.99 -16.17 0.63
CA GLN A 53 -6.61 -16.36 -0.68
C GLN A 53 -6.99 -15.02 -1.31
N LEU A 54 -7.61 -14.13 -0.54
CA LEU A 54 -7.96 -12.79 -1.02
C LEU A 54 -6.72 -11.97 -1.41
N GLU A 55 -5.63 -12.03 -0.64
CA GLU A 55 -4.38 -11.37 -1.00
C GLU A 55 -3.76 -11.97 -2.28
N ALA A 56 -3.88 -13.28 -2.48
CA ALA A 56 -3.44 -13.94 -3.70
C ALA A 56 -4.27 -13.53 -4.93
N GLU A 57 -5.60 -13.43 -4.80
CA GLU A 57 -6.50 -12.94 -5.84
C GLU A 57 -6.16 -11.51 -6.26
N VAL A 58 -5.97 -10.63 -5.27
CA VAL A 58 -5.56 -9.25 -5.55
C VAL A 58 -4.19 -9.21 -6.21
N ARG A 59 -3.25 -10.03 -5.78
CA ARG A 59 -1.93 -10.10 -6.44
C ARG A 59 -2.04 -10.53 -7.90
N ALA A 60 -3.00 -11.39 -8.25
CA ALA A 60 -3.21 -11.84 -9.62
C ALA A 60 -3.97 -10.81 -10.47
N ASP A 61 -4.96 -10.11 -9.91
CA ASP A 61 -5.84 -9.21 -10.65
C ASP A 61 -5.40 -7.73 -10.59
N PRO A 62 -4.93 -7.13 -11.70
CA PRO A 62 -4.53 -5.72 -11.72
C PRO A 62 -5.68 -4.75 -11.43
N ARG A 63 -6.94 -5.12 -11.69
CA ARG A 63 -8.11 -4.29 -11.36
C ARG A 63 -8.28 -4.16 -9.85
N LEU A 64 -8.21 -5.29 -9.14
CA LEU A 64 -8.26 -5.30 -7.67
C LEU A 64 -7.07 -4.54 -7.06
N ARG A 65 -5.87 -4.62 -7.65
CA ARG A 65 -4.73 -3.80 -7.20
C ARG A 65 -4.96 -2.32 -7.43
N ALA A 66 -5.53 -1.93 -8.56
CA ALA A 66 -5.87 -0.54 -8.85
C ALA A 66 -6.95 0.00 -7.90
N ASP A 67 -7.99 -0.78 -7.61
CA ASP A 67 -9.03 -0.42 -6.64
C ASP A 67 -8.42 -0.17 -5.26
N ARG A 68 -7.57 -1.07 -4.78
CA ARG A 68 -6.87 -0.91 -3.50
C ARG A 68 -5.90 0.28 -3.51
N PHE A 69 -5.27 0.56 -4.65
CA PHE A 69 -4.43 1.74 -4.79
C PHE A 69 -5.24 3.01 -4.55
N VAL A 70 -6.39 3.16 -5.23
CA VAL A 70 -7.27 4.32 -5.08
C VAL A 70 -7.82 4.42 -3.65
N GLU A 71 -8.34 3.32 -3.10
CA GLU A 71 -8.86 3.25 -1.73
C GLU A 71 -7.82 3.76 -0.72
N ARG A 72 -6.61 3.22 -0.79
CA ARG A 72 -5.51 3.57 0.13
C ARG A 72 -5.03 5.01 -0.08
N TRP A 73 -4.93 5.46 -1.33
CA TRP A 73 -4.52 6.83 -1.66
C TRP A 73 -5.49 7.85 -1.05
N GLN A 74 -6.79 7.67 -1.28
CA GLN A 74 -7.81 8.57 -0.74
C GLN A 74 -7.87 8.53 0.79
N GLY A 75 -7.67 7.34 1.39
CA GLY A 75 -7.56 7.19 2.84
C GLY A 75 -6.40 7.99 3.43
N LEU A 76 -5.22 7.87 2.84
CA LEU A 76 -4.04 8.64 3.26
C LEU A 76 -4.23 10.14 3.02
N GLU A 77 -4.86 10.55 1.92
CA GLU A 77 -5.12 11.97 1.69
C GLU A 77 -6.05 12.56 2.75
N ARG A 78 -7.16 11.88 3.08
CA ARG A 78 -8.04 12.30 4.19
C ARG A 78 -7.29 12.39 5.51
N GLN A 79 -6.41 11.43 5.80
CA GLN A 79 -5.59 11.44 7.00
C GLN A 79 -4.62 12.63 7.01
N ARG A 80 -3.93 12.89 5.89
CA ARG A 80 -3.02 14.03 5.72
C ARG A 80 -3.75 15.36 5.91
N SER A 81 -4.92 15.53 5.31
CA SER A 81 -5.73 16.74 5.48
C SER A 81 -6.22 16.93 6.91
N ALA A 82 -6.57 15.84 7.61
CA ALA A 82 -6.96 15.91 9.03
C ALA A 82 -5.78 16.36 9.92
N LEU A 83 -4.58 15.84 9.68
CA LEU A 83 -3.36 16.20 10.41
C LEU A 83 -2.97 17.67 10.17
N HIS A 84 -3.06 18.15 8.92
CA HIS A 84 -2.87 19.58 8.62
C HIS A 84 -3.85 20.48 9.37
N ARG A 85 -5.13 20.10 9.48
CA ARG A 85 -6.14 20.90 10.19
C ARG A 85 -5.88 21.04 11.68
N VAL A 86 -5.24 20.05 12.30
CA VAL A 86 -4.88 20.09 13.73
C VAL A 86 -3.45 20.58 13.97
N GLY A 87 -2.75 21.04 12.92
CA GLY A 87 -1.39 21.57 13.00
C GLY A 87 -0.29 20.51 13.15
N ASP A 88 -0.60 19.22 13.02
CA ASP A 88 0.41 18.16 13.09
C ASP A 88 1.12 17.99 11.74
N MET A 89 2.10 18.88 11.51
CA MET A 89 2.90 18.89 10.29
C MET A 89 3.85 17.69 10.19
N THR A 90 4.31 17.17 11.34
CA THR A 90 5.19 15.98 11.39
C THR A 90 4.41 14.74 10.96
N GLY A 91 3.22 14.53 11.52
CA GLY A 91 2.33 13.44 11.13
C GLY A 91 1.91 13.56 9.66
N ALA A 92 1.56 14.76 9.20
CA ALA A 92 1.23 15.00 7.80
C ALA A 92 2.41 14.67 6.86
N GLY A 93 3.64 14.99 7.25
CA GLY A 93 4.87 14.61 6.55
C GLY A 93 5.05 13.10 6.42
N GLN A 94 4.84 12.35 7.50
CA GLN A 94 4.93 10.88 7.47
C GLN A 94 3.86 10.25 6.55
N VAL A 95 2.65 10.82 6.53
CA VAL A 95 1.61 10.37 5.59
C VAL A 95 2.01 10.70 4.15
N LYS A 96 2.59 11.90 3.90
CA LYS A 96 3.13 12.30 2.61
C LYS A 96 4.17 11.30 2.09
N ASP A 97 5.09 10.85 2.94
CA ASP A 97 6.12 9.88 2.57
C ASP A 97 5.52 8.52 2.16
N ARG A 98 4.49 8.06 2.88
CA ARG A 98 3.75 6.84 2.53
C ARG A 98 3.04 6.96 1.19
N MET A 99 2.46 8.13 0.90
CA MET A 99 1.86 8.42 -0.40
C MET A 99 2.92 8.49 -1.51
N GLY A 100 4.08 9.09 -1.25
CA GLY A 100 5.20 9.11 -2.19
C GLY A 100 5.71 7.70 -2.53
N ALA A 101 5.81 6.83 -1.53
CA ALA A 101 6.15 5.42 -1.74
C ALA A 101 5.11 4.68 -2.60
N MET A 102 3.82 5.02 -2.47
CA MET A 102 2.77 4.49 -3.35
C MET A 102 2.95 4.97 -4.79
N ALA A 103 3.14 6.27 -4.99
CA ALA A 103 3.36 6.83 -6.33
C ALA A 103 4.52 6.14 -7.04
N LYS A 104 5.66 5.96 -6.34
CA LYS A 104 6.83 5.23 -6.85
C LYS A 104 6.56 3.75 -7.12
N SER A 105 5.64 3.12 -6.38
CA SER A 105 5.32 1.70 -6.59
C SER A 105 4.71 1.41 -7.97
N LEU A 106 4.10 2.41 -8.60
CA LEU A 106 3.50 2.29 -9.94
C LEU A 106 4.54 2.03 -11.03
N GLU A 107 5.80 2.47 -10.85
CA GLU A 107 6.92 2.14 -11.75
C GLU A 107 7.12 0.63 -11.89
N ARG A 108 6.71 -0.15 -10.87
CA ARG A 108 6.84 -1.60 -10.80
C ARG A 108 5.54 -2.34 -11.11
N ASP A 109 4.45 -1.63 -11.43
CA ASP A 109 3.16 -2.23 -11.79
C ASP A 109 2.52 -1.50 -12.99
N PRO A 110 3.06 -1.69 -14.22
CA PRO A 110 2.59 -0.99 -15.42
C PRO A 110 1.11 -1.25 -15.75
N GLN A 111 0.58 -2.41 -15.33
CA GLN A 111 -0.83 -2.75 -15.53
C GLN A 111 -1.74 -1.86 -14.66
N VAL A 112 -1.39 -1.68 -13.38
CA VAL A 112 -2.12 -0.78 -12.48
C VAL A 112 -1.96 0.68 -12.94
N GLU A 113 -0.75 1.10 -13.29
CA GLU A 113 -0.48 2.44 -13.85
C GLU A 113 -1.40 2.77 -15.03
N SER A 114 -1.58 1.83 -15.97
CA SER A 114 -2.48 1.98 -17.11
C SER A 114 -3.95 2.14 -16.69
N LEU A 115 -4.43 1.29 -15.78
CA LEU A 115 -5.81 1.34 -15.26
C LEU A 115 -6.10 2.66 -14.52
N LEU A 116 -5.11 3.20 -13.80
CA LEU A 116 -5.26 4.45 -13.07
C LEU A 116 -5.33 5.69 -13.97
N ARG A 117 -4.91 5.62 -15.25
CA ARG A 117 -4.98 6.78 -16.16
C ARG A 117 -6.41 7.29 -16.34
N ALA A 118 -7.38 6.38 -16.44
CA ALA A 118 -8.80 6.73 -16.52
C ALA A 118 -9.38 7.21 -15.17
N ARG A 119 -8.67 6.94 -14.07
CA ARG A 119 -9.09 7.19 -12.69
C ARG A 119 -8.33 8.34 -12.02
N ARG A 120 -7.59 9.15 -12.80
CA ARG A 120 -6.85 10.33 -12.31
C ARG A 120 -7.70 11.26 -11.43
N PRO A 121 -8.98 11.56 -11.77
CA PRO A 121 -9.82 12.39 -10.93
C PRO A 121 -10.05 11.81 -9.52
N GLU A 122 -10.14 10.48 -9.38
CA GLU A 122 -10.29 9.81 -8.08
C GLU A 122 -9.03 9.95 -7.19
N LEU A 123 -7.89 10.29 -7.79
CA LEU A 123 -6.61 10.52 -7.10
C LEU A 123 -6.34 12.01 -6.84
N GLY A 124 -7.28 12.90 -7.21
CA GLY A 124 -7.09 14.35 -7.12
C GLY A 124 -6.19 14.92 -8.23
N LEU A 125 -5.99 14.18 -9.32
CA LEU A 125 -5.19 14.61 -10.46
C LEU A 125 -6.06 15.08 -11.63
N PRO A 126 -5.60 16.07 -12.41
CA PRO A 126 -6.25 16.44 -13.66
C PRO A 126 -6.17 15.32 -14.69
N ALA A 127 -7.14 15.30 -15.61
CA ALA A 127 -7.10 14.47 -16.81
C ALA A 127 -6.03 15.02 -17.76
N GLU A 128 -4.86 14.42 -17.78
CA GLU A 128 -3.75 14.83 -18.66
C GLU A 128 -3.34 13.67 -19.56
N ILE A 129 -3.17 13.96 -20.84
CA ILE A 129 -2.72 13.00 -21.85
C ILE A 129 -1.19 12.94 -21.85
N GLY A 130 -0.63 11.73 -21.90
CA GLY A 130 0.81 11.49 -22.04
C GLY A 130 1.63 11.56 -20.74
N ARG A 131 1.11 12.16 -19.66
CA ARG A 131 1.77 12.14 -18.34
C ARG A 131 1.44 10.86 -17.57
N SER A 132 2.44 10.20 -16.99
CA SER A 132 2.22 9.05 -16.09
C SER A 132 1.44 9.48 -14.83
N VAL A 133 0.70 8.55 -14.25
CA VAL A 133 -0.01 8.74 -12.98
C VAL A 133 1.01 8.87 -11.85
N GLY A 134 2.00 7.98 -11.76
CA GLY A 134 3.05 8.05 -10.74
C GLY A 134 3.80 9.39 -10.70
N GLN A 135 4.12 9.98 -11.85
CA GLN A 135 4.73 11.32 -11.90
C GLN A 135 3.76 12.39 -11.42
N GLY A 136 2.50 12.37 -11.91
CA GLY A 136 1.47 13.32 -11.48
C GLY A 136 1.23 13.29 -9.97
N LEU A 137 1.20 12.10 -9.36
CA LEU A 137 1.08 11.94 -7.91
C LEU A 137 2.31 12.47 -7.16
N SER A 138 3.52 12.25 -7.69
CA SER A 138 4.75 12.75 -7.08
C SER A 138 4.80 14.28 -7.12
N ASP A 139 4.36 14.88 -8.23
CA ASP A 139 4.28 16.33 -8.39
C ASP A 139 3.20 16.93 -7.47
N TYR A 140 2.03 16.28 -7.37
CA TYR A 140 0.95 16.65 -6.43
C TYR A 140 1.43 16.71 -4.96
N LEU A 141 2.34 15.81 -4.57
CA LEU A 141 2.92 15.79 -3.23
C LEU A 141 4.12 16.75 -3.06
N GLY A 142 4.54 17.44 -4.12
CA GLY A 142 5.76 18.25 -4.14
C GLY A 142 7.03 17.42 -3.94
N ILE A 143 7.05 16.17 -4.42
CA ILE A 143 8.17 15.23 -4.35
C ILE A 143 9.04 15.31 -5.64
N GLY A 144 8.56 16.02 -6.67
CA GLY A 144 9.30 16.28 -7.91
C GLY A 144 10.54 17.16 -7.71
N ARG A 145 11.63 16.82 -8.42
CA ARG A 145 12.94 17.50 -8.36
C ARG A 145 12.79 19.01 -8.59
N GLY A 146 13.17 19.79 -7.59
CA GLY A 146 13.55 21.20 -7.77
C GLY A 146 12.39 22.18 -7.82
N ARG A 147 11.79 22.46 -6.67
CA ARG A 147 11.32 23.82 -6.35
C ARG A 147 11.25 23.96 -4.84
N GLY A 148 12.29 24.55 -4.27
CA GLY A 148 12.17 25.25 -3.00
C GLY A 148 11.07 26.30 -3.17
N LEU A 149 9.93 26.06 -2.54
CA LEU A 149 9.01 27.14 -2.23
C LEU A 149 9.64 27.85 -1.03
N GLY A 150 10.47 28.84 -1.33
CA GLY A 150 10.71 29.93 -0.39
C GLY A 150 9.39 30.64 -0.18
N ILE A 151 8.81 30.42 0.99
CA ILE A 151 8.07 31.41 1.79
C ILE A 151 8.55 31.18 3.22
#